data_AF-A0A9C7RKX7-F1
#
_entry.id   AF-A0A9C7RKX7-F1
#
_cell.length_a   1.000
_cell.length_b   1.000
_cell.length_c   1.000
_cell.angle_alpha   90.00
_cell.angle_beta   90.00
_cell.angle_gamma   90.00
#
_symmetry.space_group_name_H-M   'P 1'
#
loop_
_entity.id
_entity.type
_entity.pdbx_description
1 polymer ?
#
loop_
_entity_poly.entity_id
_entity_poly.type
_entity_poly.pdbx_seq_one_letter_code
_entity_poly.pdbx_strand_id
1 'polypeptide(L)'
;MAITKPGKVQNLSILIIISGVLNILGGGLLALLIIIGTIGIGLLCAPILVLPMVLGVAEIIYGINMMADPPRIEEPSLAIAILEICSILFGNIFGLVVGVINLVFINDQELKAYFESLK
;
A
#
# COMPACT_ATOMS: atom_id res chain seq x y z
N MET A 1 4.73 29.12 -10.55
CA MET A 1 3.56 28.91 -9.68
C MET A 1 3.90 27.77 -8.75
N ALA A 2 3.67 27.89 -7.43
CA ALA A 2 3.78 26.73 -6.54
C ALA A 2 2.64 25.78 -6.91
N ILE A 3 2.98 24.62 -7.49
CA ILE A 3 2.00 23.61 -7.88
C ILE A 3 1.49 22.99 -6.58
N THR A 4 0.32 23.43 -6.14
CA THR A 4 -0.26 22.97 -4.87
C THR A 4 -0.61 21.49 -5.00
N LYS A 5 -0.09 20.67 -4.08
CA LYS A 5 -0.39 19.24 -4.03
C LYS A 5 -1.91 19.02 -3.96
N PRO A 6 -2.52 18.25 -4.87
CA PRO A 6 -3.95 17.96 -4.80
C PRO A 6 -4.29 17.27 -3.48
N GLY A 7 -5.37 17.69 -2.82
CA GLY A 7 -5.84 17.02 -1.58
C GLY A 7 -6.10 15.53 -1.80
N LYS A 8 -6.49 15.14 -3.02
CA LYS A 8 -6.54 13.75 -3.49
C LYS A 8 -5.22 13.01 -3.24
N VAL A 9 -4.09 13.53 -3.73
CA VAL A 9 -2.75 12.91 -3.56
C VAL A 9 -2.44 12.74 -2.07
N GLN A 10 -2.65 13.78 -1.26
CA GLN A 10 -2.39 13.70 0.18
C GLN A 10 -3.25 12.63 0.87
N ASN A 11 -4.56 12.58 0.56
CA ASN A 11 -5.47 11.60 1.13
C ASN A 11 -5.09 10.17 0.72
N LEU A 12 -4.76 9.95 -0.55
CA LEU A 12 -4.33 8.65 -1.04
C LEU A 12 -3.05 8.18 -0.34
N SER A 13 -2.04 9.05 -0.20
CA SER A 13 -0.81 8.67 0.49
C SER A 13 -1.05 8.26 1.94
N ILE A 14 -1.93 8.96 2.66
CA ILE A 14 -2.28 8.63 4.04
C ILE A 14 -2.97 7.27 4.12
N LEU A 15 -3.91 6.99 3.19
CA LEU A 15 -4.59 5.70 3.12
C LEU A 15 -3.62 4.55 2.85
N ILE A 16 -2.66 4.73 1.94
CA ILE A 16 -1.65 3.71 1.64
C ILE A 16 -0.74 3.47 2.85
N ILE A 17 -0.34 4.52 3.59
CA ILE A 17 0.46 4.35 4.81
C ILE A 17 -0.32 3.56 5.87
N ILE A 18 -1.62 3.88 6.07
CA ILE A 18 -2.46 3.15 7.02
C ILE A 18 -2.60 1.69 6.58
N SER A 19 -2.83 1.43 5.29
CA SER A 19 -2.87 0.08 4.71
C SER A 19 -1.58 -0.68 5.03
N GLY A 20 -0.42 -0.03 4.86
CA GLY A 20 0.88 -0.60 5.14
C GLY A 20 1.11 -0.98 6.61
N VAL A 21 0.67 -0.13 7.53
CA VAL A 21 0.70 -0.45 8.96
C VAL A 21 -0.19 -1.67 9.26
N LEU A 22 -1.40 -1.71 8.69
CA LEU A 22 -2.32 -2.83 8.89
C LEU A 22 -1.80 -4.14 8.26
N ASN A 23 -1.12 -4.06 7.12
CA ASN A 23 -0.49 -5.20 6.46
C ASN A 23 0.68 -5.75 7.28
N ILE A 24 1.51 -4.89 7.89
CA ILE A 24 2.58 -5.33 8.78
C ILE A 24 2.02 -5.98 10.05
N LEU A 25 1.11 -5.30 10.75
CA LEU A 25 0.58 -5.77 12.03
C LEU A 25 -0.34 -6.98 11.85
N GLY A 26 -1.27 -6.90 10.91
CA GLY A 26 -2.22 -7.98 10.60
C GLY A 26 -1.54 -9.19 9.99
N GLY A 27 -0.63 -8.99 9.03
CA GLY A 27 0.16 -10.07 8.43
C GLY A 27 1.07 -10.75 9.44
N GLY A 28 1.77 -9.98 10.28
CA GLY A 28 2.61 -10.52 11.35
C GLY A 28 1.81 -11.30 12.39
N LEU A 29 0.67 -10.77 12.83
CA LEU A 29 -0.22 -11.47 13.76
C LEU A 29 -0.77 -12.76 13.16
N LEU A 30 -1.25 -12.74 11.91
CA LEU A 30 -1.74 -13.93 11.21
C LEU A 30 -0.65 -15.00 11.09
N ALA A 31 0.57 -14.60 10.71
CA ALA A 31 1.71 -15.51 10.63
C ALA A 31 2.02 -16.17 11.98
N LEU A 32 2.06 -15.37 13.05
CA LEU A 32 2.28 -15.88 14.41
C LEU A 32 1.20 -16.87 14.85
N LEU A 33 -0.08 -16.54 14.62
CA LEU A 33 -1.21 -17.41 14.97
C LEU A 33 -1.14 -18.74 14.23
N ILE A 34 -0.78 -18.74 12.95
CA ILE A 34 -0.65 -19.97 12.16
C ILE A 34 0.55 -20.81 12.63
N ILE A 35 1.71 -20.19 12.85
CA ILE A 35 2.91 -20.90 13.30
C ILE A 35 2.66 -21.54 14.67
N ILE A 36 2.08 -20.81 15.63
CA ILE A 36 1.78 -21.33 16.96
C ILE A 36 0.66 -22.38 16.90
N GLY A 37 -0.42 -22.11 16.17
CA GLY A 37 -1.59 -22.99 16.05
C GLY A 37 -1.30 -24.32 15.35
N THR A 38 -0.24 -24.38 14.54
CA THR A 38 0.22 -25.60 13.86
C THR A 38 1.44 -26.24 14.52
N ILE A 39 1.78 -25.82 15.75
CA ILE A 39 2.92 -26.35 16.52
C ILE A 39 4.23 -26.26 15.71
N GLY A 40 4.43 -25.15 15.00
CA GLY A 40 5.64 -24.87 14.23
C GLY A 40 5.66 -25.41 12.80
N ILE A 41 4.70 -26.25 12.37
CA ILE A 41 4.62 -26.76 10.99
C ILE A 41 4.39 -25.60 10.00
N GLY A 42 3.64 -24.58 10.42
CA GLY A 42 3.37 -23.36 9.66
C GLY A 42 4.61 -22.56 9.28
N LEU A 43 5.78 -22.85 9.88
CA LEU A 43 7.05 -22.26 9.48
C LEU A 43 7.44 -22.64 8.04
N LEU A 44 7.00 -23.80 7.54
CA LEU A 44 7.20 -24.19 6.14
C LEU A 44 6.46 -23.25 5.17
N CYS A 45 5.35 -22.67 5.61
CA CYS A 45 4.59 -21.68 4.87
C CYS A 45 5.04 -20.23 5.16
N ALA A 46 6.10 -20.03 5.97
CA ALA A 46 6.57 -18.70 6.33
C ALA A 46 6.81 -17.76 5.12
N PRO A 47 7.41 -18.21 3.99
CA PRO A 47 7.61 -17.33 2.83
C PRO A 47 6.32 -16.72 2.28
N ILE A 48 5.20 -17.44 2.37
CA ILE A 48 3.89 -16.96 1.92
C ILE A 48 3.26 -16.06 2.99
N LEU A 49 3.41 -16.42 4.28
CA LEU A 49 2.83 -15.69 5.39
C LEU A 49 3.49 -14.32 5.63
N VAL A 50 4.74 -14.13 5.22
CA VAL A 50 5.44 -12.84 5.35
C VAL A 50 5.16 -11.86 4.21
N LEU A 51 4.54 -12.29 3.10
CA LEU A 51 4.19 -11.44 1.96
C LEU A 51 3.42 -10.16 2.34
N PRO A 52 2.34 -10.20 3.16
CA PRO A 52 1.66 -8.99 3.58
C PRO A 52 2.58 -8.01 4.33
N MET A 53 3.55 -8.49 5.11
CA MET A 53 4.49 -7.60 5.79
C MET A 53 5.44 -6.90 4.82
N VAL A 54 5.93 -7.61 3.80
CA VAL A 54 6.78 -7.02 2.75
C VAL A 54 6.01 -5.96 1.97
N LEU A 55 4.76 -6.26 1.60
CA LEU A 55 3.86 -5.30 0.97
C LEU A 55 3.66 -4.07 1.86
N GLY A 56 3.42 -4.27 3.16
CA GLY A 56 3.19 -3.15 4.06
C GLY A 56 4.40 -2.23 4.24
N VAL A 57 5.62 -2.77 4.20
CA VAL A 57 6.84 -1.95 4.16
C VAL A 57 6.92 -1.14 2.86
N ALA A 58 6.61 -1.77 1.72
CA ALA A 58 6.59 -1.09 0.43
C ALA A 58 5.55 0.04 0.39
N GLU A 59 4.35 -0.18 0.93
CA GLU A 59 3.27 0.80 1.04
C GLU A 59 3.67 2.00 1.91
N ILE A 60 4.29 1.78 3.06
CA ILE A 60 4.75 2.87 3.93
C ILE A 60 5.80 3.73 3.22
N ILE A 61 6.82 3.10 2.62
CA ILE A 61 7.86 3.83 1.88
C ILE A 61 7.24 4.60 0.72
N TYR A 62 6.33 3.96 -0.02
CA TYR A 62 5.64 4.57 -1.14
C TYR A 62 4.80 5.79 -0.72
N GLY A 63 3.95 5.64 0.30
CA GLY A 63 3.11 6.73 0.77
C GLY A 63 3.90 7.89 1.37
N ILE A 64 5.00 7.63 2.08
CA ILE A 64 5.91 8.68 2.57
C ILE A 64 6.53 9.44 1.39
N ASN A 65 7.03 8.73 0.37
CA ASN A 65 7.61 9.36 -0.81
C ASN A 65 6.57 10.15 -1.62
N MET A 66 5.32 9.70 -1.64
CA MET A 66 4.20 10.41 -2.26
C MET A 66 3.78 11.67 -1.45
N MET A 67 3.92 11.64 -0.12
CA MET A 67 3.68 12.80 0.75
C MET A 67 4.78 13.85 0.71
N ALA A 68 6.01 13.51 0.30
CA ALA A 68 7.12 14.46 0.21
C ALA A 68 6.80 15.67 -0.68
N ASP A 69 7.43 16.81 -0.41
CA ASP A 69 7.31 18.04 -1.22
C ASP A 69 8.71 18.50 -1.69
N PRO A 70 9.04 18.39 -3.00
CA PRO A 70 8.22 17.78 -4.06
C PRO A 70 8.07 16.25 -3.88
N PRO A 71 7.02 15.62 -4.46
CA PRO A 71 6.86 14.18 -4.43
C PRO A 71 8.09 13.44 -4.95
N ARG A 72 8.50 12.37 -4.27
CA ARG A 72 9.63 11.51 -4.67
C ARG A 72 9.19 10.28 -5.45
N ILE A 73 7.99 10.32 -6.01
CA ILE A 73 7.47 9.32 -6.94
C ILE A 73 7.13 10.02 -8.25
N GLU A 74 7.37 9.35 -9.37
CA GLU A 74 7.09 9.90 -10.69
C GLU A 74 5.60 9.79 -11.04
N GLU A 75 4.97 8.68 -10.65
CA GLU A 75 3.55 8.41 -10.90
C GLU A 75 2.95 7.38 -9.92
N PRO A 76 1.61 7.33 -9.81
CA PRO A 76 0.91 6.27 -9.09
C PRO A 76 1.28 4.85 -9.55
N SER A 77 1.67 3.97 -8.62
CA SER A 77 2.13 2.61 -8.96
C SER A 77 0.97 1.62 -9.09
N LEU A 78 0.74 1.11 -10.30
CA LEU A 78 -0.24 0.04 -10.55
C LEU A 78 0.08 -1.24 -9.77
N ALA A 79 1.37 -1.54 -9.57
CA ALA A 79 1.78 -2.71 -8.81
C ALA A 79 1.34 -2.61 -7.34
N ILE A 80 1.51 -1.45 -6.70
CA ILE A 80 1.03 -1.23 -5.32
C ILE A 80 -0.49 -1.39 -5.25
N ALA A 81 -1.23 -0.78 -6.17
CA ALA A 81 -2.69 -0.88 -6.19
C ALA A 81 -3.19 -2.33 -6.33
N ILE A 82 -2.58 -3.13 -7.21
CA ILE A 82 -2.94 -4.55 -7.39
C ILE A 82 -2.57 -5.37 -6.15
N LEU A 83 -1.40 -5.15 -5.56
CA LEU A 83 -0.98 -5.88 -4.37
C LEU A 83 -1.85 -5.54 -3.15
N GLU A 84 -2.26 -4.27 -3.01
CA GLU A 84 -3.25 -3.84 -2.01
C GLU A 84 -4.59 -4.58 -2.19
N ILE A 85 -5.08 -4.72 -3.43
CA ILE A 85 -6.29 -5.52 -3.72
C ILE A 85 -6.08 -6.98 -3.29
N CYS A 86 -4.92 -7.56 -3.61
CA CYS A 86 -4.57 -8.94 -3.25
C CYS A 86 -4.41 -9.16 -1.74
N SER A 87 -4.27 -8.11 -0.92
CA SER A 87 -4.19 -8.23 0.55
C SER A 87 -5.44 -8.86 1.17
N ILE A 88 -6.58 -8.89 0.44
CA ILE A 88 -7.79 -9.63 0.84
C ILE A 88 -7.54 -11.12 1.04
N LEU A 89 -6.58 -11.72 0.33
CA LEU A 89 -6.19 -13.13 0.49
C LEU A 89 -5.63 -13.42 1.89
N PHE A 90 -5.17 -12.38 2.59
CA PHE A 90 -4.67 -12.43 3.95
C PHE A 90 -5.66 -11.79 4.95
N GLY A 91 -6.91 -11.55 4.53
CA GLY A 91 -7.98 -11.01 5.38
C GLY A 91 -7.97 -9.48 5.53
N ASN A 92 -7.13 -8.74 4.79
CA ASN A 92 -7.09 -7.28 4.88
C ASN A 92 -8.12 -6.63 3.94
N ILE A 93 -9.35 -6.45 4.42
CA ILE A 93 -10.42 -5.77 3.68
C ILE A 93 -10.12 -4.27 3.50
N PHE A 94 -9.44 -3.65 4.45
CA PHE A 94 -9.07 -2.24 4.33
C PHE A 94 -8.11 -2.03 3.16
N GLY A 95 -7.07 -2.86 3.05
CA GLY A 95 -6.15 -2.84 1.92
C GLY A 95 -6.84 -3.04 0.58
N LEU A 96 -7.85 -3.92 0.50
CA LEU A 96 -8.69 -4.06 -0.70
C LEU A 96 -9.33 -2.74 -1.13
N VAL A 97 -9.96 -2.03 -0.19
CA VAL A 97 -10.62 -0.75 -0.47
C VAL A 97 -9.61 0.30 -0.91
N VAL A 98 -8.47 0.41 -0.21
CA VAL A 98 -7.41 1.37 -0.56
C VAL A 98 -6.84 1.07 -1.95
N GLY A 99 -6.59 -0.21 -2.27
CA GLY A 99 -6.10 -0.61 -3.58
C GLY A 99 -7.06 -0.25 -4.72
N VAL A 100 -8.37 -0.40 -4.52
CA VAL A 100 -9.38 0.07 -5.49
C VAL A 100 -9.34 1.59 -5.65
N ILE A 101 -9.23 2.35 -4.57
CA ILE A 101 -9.12 3.82 -4.63
C ILE A 101 -7.85 4.22 -5.40
N ASN A 102 -6.73 3.57 -5.12
CA ASN A 102 -5.46 3.78 -5.81
C ASN A 102 -5.59 3.49 -7.32
N LEU A 103 -6.30 2.41 -7.69
CA LEU A 103 -6.57 2.05 -9.09
C LEU A 103 -7.42 3.10 -9.83
N VAL A 104 -8.39 3.70 -9.14
CA VAL A 104 -9.18 4.81 -9.68
C VAL A 104 -8.29 6.04 -9.90
N PHE A 105 -7.39 6.33 -8.96
CA PHE A 105 -6.49 7.48 -9.02
C PHE A 105 -5.43 7.37 -10.12
N ILE A 106 -4.93 6.17 -10.39
CA ILE A 106 -4.07 5.89 -11.56
C ILE A 106 -4.75 6.32 -12.88
N ASN A 107 -6.08 6.30 -12.94
CA ASN A 107 -6.86 6.67 -14.14
C ASN A 107 -7.38 8.11 -14.12
N ASP A 108 -7.20 8.85 -13.03
CA ASP A 108 -7.66 10.23 -12.85
C ASP A 108 -6.77 11.22 -13.65
N GLN A 109 -7.41 12.02 -14.52
CA GLN A 109 -6.71 12.96 -15.40
C GLN A 109 -6.08 14.14 -14.65
N GLU A 110 -6.70 14.60 -13.56
CA GLU A 110 -6.21 15.70 -12.73
C GLU A 110 -4.90 15.29 -12.04
N LEU A 111 -4.86 14.05 -11.53
CA LEU A 111 -3.67 13.50 -10.89
C LEU A 111 -2.52 13.33 -11.88
N LYS A 112 -2.80 12.83 -13.09
CA LYS A 112 -1.79 12.72 -14.17
C LYS A 112 -1.21 14.07 -14.53
N ALA A 113 -2.06 15.08 -14.75
CA ALA A 113 -1.61 16.43 -15.06
C ALA A 113 -0.74 17.02 -13.94
N TYR A 114 -1.07 16.74 -12.67
CA TYR A 114 -0.22 17.13 -11.54
C TYR A 114 1.18 16.51 -11.60
N PHE A 115 1.28 15.18 -11.76
CA PHE A 115 2.58 14.52 -11.84
C PHE A 115 3.37 14.90 -13.11
N GLU A 116 2.70 15.13 -14.23
CA GLU A 116 3.33 15.64 -15.45
C GLU A 116 3.89 17.04 -15.27
N SER A 117 3.23 17.91 -14.50
CA SER A 117 3.70 19.27 -14.24
C SER A 117 4.93 19.35 -13.31
N LEU A 118 5.28 18.24 -12.66
CA LEU A 118 6.46 18.11 -11.80
C LEU A 118 7.69 17.55 -12.54
N LYS A 119 7.52 17.13 -13.80
CA LYS A 119 8.61 16.71 -14.69
C LYS A 119 9.23 17.91 -15.39
#